data_AF-A0A4R0Z8J4-F1
#
_entry.id   AF-A0A4R0Z8J4-F1
#
_cell.length_a   1.000
_cell.length_b   1.000
_cell.length_c   1.000
_cell.angle_alpha   90.00
_cell.angle_beta   90.00
_cell.angle_gamma   90.00
#
_symmetry.space_group_name_H-M   'P 1'
#
loop_
_entity.id
_entity.type
_entity.pdbx_description
1 polymer ?
#
loop_
_entity_poly.entity_id
_entity_poly.type
_entity_poly.pdbx_seq_one_letter_code
_entity_poly.pdbx_strand_id
1 'polypeptide(L)'
;MHRVNHYRVDETLGKVDTSFSNLRRRRKRMLLIDHLSIKQGERLLLQDVSLAIERNEWVCLVGASGSGKSLLVKSILQMLPATLQSTGSIFWNDQEIEAASNTCSIYGCEIGYIPQQYTTSFAPFLTMDAHIRDLFASHDQAYDEDRIRAIMAEVHLSEELLYRYPGELSGGQLQRFCLLLASILQPKLIIADEITNALDVLTARQVTEWLKAMIGQTSSMLWVSHDLAEAMTYADHILVMKDGRIVDAGDREHLLTSTDPYTQSLLQAAPVLKRKDRLEHVITR
;
A
#
# COMPACT_ATOMS: atom_id res chain seq x y z
N MET A 1 -14.15 14.14 19.81
CA MET A 1 -13.01 15.07 20.00
C MET A 1 -11.71 14.27 20.02
N HIS A 2 -11.31 13.68 18.89
CA HIS A 2 -10.03 12.98 18.72
C HIS A 2 -9.51 13.31 17.31
N ARG A 3 -8.86 14.47 17.17
CA ARG A 3 -8.01 14.73 16.00
C ARG A 3 -6.67 14.08 16.29
N VAL A 4 -6.41 12.94 15.67
CA VAL A 4 -5.07 12.35 15.67
C VAL A 4 -4.43 12.69 14.32
N ASN A 5 -3.76 13.84 14.26
CA ASN A 5 -3.11 14.31 13.04
C ASN A 5 -1.82 13.47 12.80
N HIS A 6 -1.96 12.37 12.05
CA HIS A 6 -0.87 11.48 11.64
C HIS A 6 -0.18 11.89 10.34
N TYR A 7 -0.74 12.88 9.63
CA TYR A 7 -0.39 13.21 8.26
C TYR A 7 -0.24 14.73 8.14
N ARG A 8 0.70 15.17 7.30
CA ARG A 8 0.83 16.59 6.97
C ARG A 8 0.08 16.86 5.67
N VAL A 9 -0.93 17.73 5.76
CA VAL A 9 -1.68 18.24 4.61
C VAL A 9 -1.12 19.62 4.24
N ASP A 10 -0.99 19.90 2.94
CA ASP A 10 -0.52 21.19 2.44
C ASP A 10 -1.51 22.34 2.75
N GLU A 11 -1.27 23.07 3.84
CA GLU A 11 -2.07 24.24 4.22
C GLU A 11 -1.51 25.53 3.58
N THR A 12 -2.04 25.91 2.41
CA THR A 12 -1.89 27.29 1.89
C THR A 12 -2.89 28.31 2.49
N LEU A 13 -3.56 27.95 3.59
CA LEU A 13 -4.25 28.88 4.50
C LEU A 13 -3.82 28.53 5.93
N GLY A 14 -2.95 29.39 6.48
CA GLY A 14 -2.08 29.01 7.59
C GLY A 14 -2.79 28.61 8.88
N LYS A 15 -2.35 27.48 9.44
CA LYS A 15 -1.80 27.37 10.80
C LYS A 15 -0.80 26.22 10.84
N VAL A 16 0.48 26.54 11.00
CA VAL A 16 1.54 25.56 11.29
C VAL A 16 1.11 24.69 12.48
N ASP A 17 0.72 23.44 12.22
CA ASP A 17 0.43 22.48 13.27
C ASP A 17 1.74 22.02 13.91
N THR A 18 2.03 22.58 15.08
CA THR A 18 3.23 22.31 15.89
C THR A 18 3.23 20.90 16.52
N SER A 19 2.24 20.07 16.18
CA SER A 19 2.06 18.72 16.71
C SER A 19 3.02 17.67 16.12
N PHE A 20 3.77 17.97 15.05
CA PHE A 20 4.62 16.98 14.35
C PHE A 20 5.91 16.57 15.09
N SER A 21 6.48 17.43 15.94
CA SER A 21 7.67 17.08 16.73
C SER A 21 7.39 16.02 17.82
N ASN A 22 6.13 15.87 18.24
CA ASN A 22 5.69 14.84 19.18
C ASN A 22 5.38 13.49 18.51
N LEU A 23 5.45 13.40 17.17
CA LEU A 23 5.18 12.16 16.44
C LEU A 23 6.25 11.08 16.74
N ARG A 24 7.54 11.43 16.88
CA ARG A 24 8.64 10.45 17.10
C ARG A 24 8.59 9.66 18.42
N ARG A 25 7.65 9.93 19.33
CA ARG A 25 7.61 9.33 20.69
C ARG A 25 6.47 8.33 20.94
N ARG A 26 5.67 7.96 19.94
CA ARG A 26 4.52 7.04 20.12
C ARG A 26 4.85 5.61 19.72
N ARG A 27 4.91 4.71 20.72
CA ARG A 27 5.22 3.26 20.68
C ARG A 27 4.40 2.36 19.72
N LYS A 28 3.50 2.90 18.88
CA LYS A 28 2.61 2.09 18.02
C LYS A 28 2.95 2.12 16.53
N ARG A 29 3.95 2.90 16.11
CA ARG A 29 4.25 3.13 14.70
C ARG A 29 5.25 2.12 14.19
N MET A 30 4.99 1.63 12.99
CA MET A 30 5.91 0.74 12.29
C MET A 30 6.61 1.44 11.14
N LEU A 31 5.92 2.32 10.41
CA LEU A 31 6.49 3.08 9.30
C LEU A 31 6.28 4.57 9.56
N LEU A 32 7.33 5.37 9.40
CA LEU A 32 7.26 6.82 9.43
C LEU A 32 8.04 7.37 8.23
N ILE A 33 7.40 8.25 7.47
CA ILE A 33 8.04 9.06 6.44
C ILE A 33 8.06 10.49 6.97
N ASP A 34 9.24 11.07 7.05
CA ASP A 34 9.49 12.38 7.62
C ASP A 34 10.07 13.32 6.55
N HIS A 35 9.26 14.29 6.11
CA HIS A 35 9.65 15.34 5.16
C HIS A 35 10.27 14.85 3.84
N LEU A 36 9.74 13.74 3.29
CA LEU A 36 10.27 13.15 2.06
C LEU A 36 10.00 14.06 0.85
N SER A 37 11.07 14.45 0.17
CA SER A 37 11.00 15.15 -1.11
C SER A 37 11.84 14.44 -2.15
N ILE A 38 11.36 14.39 -3.39
CA ILE A 38 12.04 13.73 -4.51
C ILE A 38 12.06 14.68 -5.70
N LYS A 39 13.21 14.80 -6.35
CA LYS A 39 13.37 15.62 -7.54
C LYS A 39 14.15 14.93 -8.65
N GLN A 40 13.87 15.33 -9.88
CA GLN A 40 14.64 15.00 -11.07
C GLN A 40 15.15 16.29 -11.70
N GLY A 41 16.45 16.56 -11.56
CA GLY A 41 16.99 17.91 -11.82
C GLY A 41 16.28 18.94 -10.93
N GLU A 42 15.69 19.95 -11.55
CA GLU A 42 14.92 21.01 -10.85
C GLU A 42 13.43 20.66 -10.65
N ARG A 43 12.93 19.59 -11.27
CA ARG A 43 11.52 19.23 -11.16
C ARG A 43 11.26 18.45 -9.88
N LEU A 44 10.44 19.01 -9.00
CA LEU A 44 9.91 18.30 -7.84
C LEU A 44 8.87 17.26 -8.28
N LEU A 45 9.04 16.02 -7.82
CA LEU A 45 8.15 14.89 -8.07
C LEU A 45 7.38 14.50 -6.81
N LEU A 46 8.03 14.58 -5.64
CA LEU A 46 7.39 14.55 -4.32
C LEU A 46 7.86 15.75 -3.51
N GLN A 47 6.98 16.30 -2.69
CA GLN A 47 7.18 17.57 -2.00
C GLN A 47 6.70 17.46 -0.55
N ASP A 48 7.66 17.45 0.37
CA ASP A 48 7.44 17.49 1.82
C ASP A 48 6.44 16.44 2.36
N VAL A 49 6.46 15.24 1.79
CA VAL A 49 5.51 14.17 2.12
C VAL A 49 5.85 13.59 3.50
N SER A 50 4.89 13.65 4.42
CA SER A 50 5.01 13.05 5.75
C SER A 50 3.79 12.22 6.10
N LEU A 51 4.02 10.97 6.49
CA LEU A 51 2.97 10.03 6.91
C LEU A 51 3.49 9.04 7.94
N ALA A 52 2.58 8.46 8.71
CA ALA A 52 2.88 7.35 9.61
C ALA A 52 1.86 6.22 9.42
N ILE A 53 2.32 4.98 9.60
CA ILE A 53 1.47 3.79 9.65
C ILE A 53 1.69 3.10 11.00
N GLU A 54 0.61 2.86 11.72
CA GLU A 54 0.55 2.13 12.97
C GLU A 54 0.31 0.64 12.76
N ARG A 55 0.51 -0.14 13.83
CA ARG A 55 0.20 -1.58 13.82
C ARG A 55 -1.28 -1.83 13.61
N ASN A 56 -1.56 -2.80 12.73
CA ASN A 56 -2.88 -3.26 12.34
C ASN A 56 -3.73 -2.18 11.65
N GLU A 57 -3.07 -1.21 11.01
CA GLU A 57 -3.72 -0.12 10.30
C GLU A 57 -3.75 -0.40 8.79
N TRP A 58 -4.90 -0.16 8.17
CA TRP A 58 -5.10 -0.21 6.72
C TRP A 58 -5.16 1.19 6.15
N VAL A 59 -4.07 1.61 5.51
CA VAL A 59 -3.91 2.93 4.92
C VAL A 59 -3.97 2.83 3.39
N CYS A 60 -4.86 3.61 2.78
CA CYS A 60 -4.92 3.75 1.33
C CYS A 60 -4.32 5.08 0.87
N LEU A 61 -3.41 5.02 -0.10
CA LEU A 61 -2.94 6.19 -0.83
C LEU A 61 -3.70 6.29 -2.15
N VAL A 62 -4.55 7.31 -2.27
CA VAL A 62 -5.37 7.56 -3.45
C VAL A 62 -4.88 8.77 -4.24
N GLY A 63 -5.11 8.76 -5.56
CA GLY A 63 -4.80 9.90 -6.41
C GLY A 63 -4.72 9.52 -7.88
N ALA A 64 -4.74 10.52 -8.76
CA ALA A 64 -4.66 10.32 -10.20
C ALA A 64 -3.33 9.69 -10.63
N SER A 65 -3.30 9.14 -11.85
CA SER A 65 -2.05 8.71 -12.46
C SER A 65 -1.05 9.88 -12.50
N GLY A 66 0.20 9.61 -12.15
CA GLY A 66 1.26 10.63 -12.08
C GLY A 66 1.27 11.50 -10.83
N SER A 67 0.42 11.27 -9.83
CA SER A 67 0.41 12.09 -8.60
C SER A 67 1.58 11.85 -7.64
N GLY A 68 2.39 10.81 -7.86
CA GLY A 68 3.57 10.49 -7.05
C GLY A 68 3.47 9.21 -6.20
N LYS A 69 2.33 8.50 -6.24
CA LYS A 69 2.05 7.32 -5.40
C LYS A 69 3.11 6.22 -5.51
N SER A 70 3.41 5.77 -6.73
CA SER A 70 4.43 4.74 -6.96
C SER A 70 5.85 5.23 -6.66
N LEU A 71 6.13 6.54 -6.73
CA LEU A 71 7.42 7.09 -6.27
C LEU A 71 7.53 6.99 -4.75
N LEU A 72 6.46 7.27 -4.03
CA LEU A 72 6.41 7.11 -2.57
C LEU A 72 6.66 5.65 -2.17
N VAL A 73 5.96 4.71 -2.82
CA VAL A 73 6.18 3.26 -2.61
C VAL A 73 7.62 2.86 -2.90
N LYS A 74 8.17 3.26 -4.05
CA LYS A 74 9.58 2.97 -4.40
C LYS A 74 10.58 3.56 -3.41
N SER A 75 10.25 4.67 -2.77
CA SER A 75 11.09 5.27 -1.72
C SER A 75 11.11 4.40 -0.47
N ILE A 76 9.93 3.92 -0.05
CA ILE A 76 9.82 3.01 1.10
C ILE A 76 10.60 1.72 0.85
N LEU A 77 10.59 1.22 -0.39
CA LEU A 77 11.28 -0.01 -0.80
C LEU A 77 12.77 0.17 -1.12
N GLN A 78 13.33 1.39 -1.02
CA GLN A 78 14.70 1.71 -1.46
C GLN A 78 14.96 1.35 -2.94
N MET A 79 13.93 1.42 -3.78
CA MET A 79 13.96 1.11 -5.22
C MET A 79 13.90 2.36 -6.10
N LEU A 80 14.29 3.52 -5.57
CA LEU A 80 14.33 4.75 -6.37
C LEU A 80 15.44 4.67 -7.44
N PRO A 81 15.17 5.07 -8.70
CA PRO A 81 16.21 5.18 -9.70
C PRO A 81 17.33 6.13 -9.26
N ALA A 82 18.58 5.78 -9.54
CA ALA A 82 19.76 6.60 -9.20
C ALA A 82 19.77 8.00 -9.84
N THR A 83 18.93 8.24 -10.85
CA THR A 83 18.74 9.55 -11.49
C THR A 83 17.90 10.52 -10.66
N LEU A 84 17.23 10.04 -9.60
CA LEU A 84 16.42 10.85 -8.70
C LEU A 84 17.20 11.20 -7.44
N GLN A 85 16.98 12.41 -6.96
CA GLN A 85 17.52 12.88 -5.67
C GLN A 85 16.40 12.86 -4.65
N SER A 86 16.66 12.29 -3.47
CA SER A 86 15.72 12.26 -2.35
C SER A 86 16.30 12.98 -1.13
N THR A 87 15.43 13.62 -0.36
CA THR A 87 15.72 14.23 0.95
C THR A 87 14.62 13.86 1.94
N GLY A 88 14.88 14.00 3.24
CA GLY A 88 14.00 13.50 4.28
C GLY A 88 14.41 12.10 4.71
N SER A 89 13.62 11.47 5.57
CA SER A 89 13.97 10.20 6.20
C SER A 89 12.78 9.25 6.24
N ILE A 90 13.06 7.95 6.15
CA ILE A 90 12.06 6.88 6.29
C ILE A 90 12.51 6.00 7.44
N PHE A 91 11.62 5.70 8.37
CA PHE A 91 11.91 4.88 9.55
C PHE A 91 11.03 3.64 9.58
N TRP A 92 11.63 2.48 9.87
CA TRP A 92 10.96 1.23 10.22
C TRP A 92 11.20 0.91 11.70
N ASN A 93 10.13 0.81 12.51
CA ASN A 93 10.20 0.61 13.97
C ASN A 93 11.24 1.52 14.65
N ASP A 94 11.16 2.83 14.37
CA ASP A 94 12.06 3.88 14.88
C ASP A 94 13.53 3.80 14.41
N GLN A 95 13.87 2.85 13.52
CA GLN A 95 15.18 2.77 12.88
C GLN A 95 15.12 3.36 11.47
N GLU A 96 16.03 4.28 11.15
CA GLU A 96 16.09 4.87 9.82
C GLU A 96 16.50 3.82 8.78
N ILE A 97 15.75 3.75 7.68
CA ILE A 97 16.07 2.90 6.53
C ILE A 97 17.04 3.67 5.64
N GLU A 98 18.33 3.39 5.79
CA GLU A 98 19.36 4.01 4.94
C GLU A 98 19.50 3.26 3.61
N ALA A 99 19.55 3.99 2.50
CA ALA A 99 19.69 3.44 1.15
C ALA A 99 20.94 2.57 0.94
N ALA A 100 22.00 2.82 1.71
CA ALA A 100 23.27 2.09 1.62
C ALA A 100 23.38 0.90 2.60
N SER A 101 22.39 0.71 3.47
CA SER A 101 22.40 -0.39 4.44
C SER A 101 21.93 -1.69 3.80
N ASN A 102 22.41 -2.84 4.30
CA ASN A 102 21.96 -4.16 3.87
C ASN A 102 20.53 -4.41 4.41
N THR A 103 19.56 -3.70 3.84
CA THR A 103 18.13 -3.68 4.22
C THR A 103 17.39 -4.95 3.82
N CYS A 104 18.07 -5.93 3.23
CA CYS A 104 17.47 -7.18 2.74
C CYS A 104 16.71 -7.93 3.85
N SER A 105 17.09 -7.76 5.12
CA SER A 105 16.38 -8.39 6.24
C SER A 105 15.02 -7.78 6.56
N ILE A 106 14.76 -6.53 6.15
CA ILE A 106 13.47 -5.85 6.40
C ILE A 106 12.46 -6.26 5.33
N TYR A 107 12.85 -6.20 4.06
CA TYR A 107 11.96 -6.58 2.96
C TYR A 107 11.78 -8.10 2.94
N GLY A 108 10.59 -8.57 2.59
CA GLY A 108 10.21 -9.99 2.69
C GLY A 108 9.74 -10.40 4.08
N CYS A 109 10.57 -10.26 5.12
CA CYS A 109 10.26 -10.70 6.48
C CYS A 109 9.42 -9.71 7.30
N GLU A 110 9.70 -8.41 7.19
CA GLU A 110 9.01 -7.36 7.95
C GLU A 110 8.04 -6.57 7.05
N ILE A 111 8.45 -6.31 5.81
CA ILE A 111 7.68 -5.61 4.78
C ILE A 111 7.51 -6.52 3.55
N GLY A 112 6.28 -6.96 3.30
CA GLY A 112 5.90 -7.63 2.05
C GLY A 112 5.55 -6.62 0.96
N TYR A 113 5.73 -6.99 -0.31
CA TYR A 113 5.43 -6.13 -1.44
C TYR A 113 4.65 -6.87 -2.54
N ILE A 114 3.56 -6.26 -3.01
CA ILE A 114 2.77 -6.73 -4.14
C ILE A 114 2.90 -5.68 -5.27
N PRO A 115 3.67 -5.98 -6.33
CA PRO A 115 3.88 -5.04 -7.43
C PRO A 115 2.66 -4.91 -8.34
N GLN A 116 2.54 -3.75 -8.98
CA GLN A 116 1.53 -3.45 -9.99
C GLN A 116 1.53 -4.46 -11.15
N GLN A 117 2.71 -4.80 -11.65
CA GLN A 117 2.88 -5.77 -12.74
C GLN A 117 3.36 -7.12 -12.19
N TYR A 118 2.46 -7.86 -11.56
CA TYR A 118 2.80 -9.16 -10.97
C TYR A 118 3.24 -10.19 -12.03
N THR A 119 2.72 -10.13 -13.26
CA THR A 119 3.05 -11.11 -14.32
C THR A 119 4.51 -11.06 -14.76
N THR A 120 5.17 -9.89 -14.66
CA THR A 120 6.58 -9.71 -15.00
C THR A 120 7.52 -9.92 -13.82
N SER A 121 6.97 -10.20 -12.63
CA SER A 121 7.75 -10.36 -11.40
C SER A 121 8.31 -11.77 -11.21
N PHE A 122 7.86 -12.74 -12.02
CA PHE A 122 8.31 -14.13 -11.95
C PHE A 122 9.38 -14.43 -13.00
N ALA A 123 10.42 -15.15 -12.59
CA ALA A 123 11.44 -15.67 -13.50
C ALA A 123 10.82 -16.79 -14.36
N PRO A 124 10.83 -16.68 -15.69
CA PRO A 124 10.05 -17.57 -16.56
C PRO A 124 10.61 -19.01 -16.61
N PHE A 125 11.86 -19.20 -16.18
CA PHE A 125 12.57 -20.49 -16.20
C PHE A 125 12.61 -21.18 -14.84
N LEU A 126 11.98 -20.61 -13.81
CA LEU A 126 11.83 -21.21 -12.49
C LEU A 126 10.40 -21.70 -12.30
N THR A 127 10.22 -22.84 -11.62
CA THR A 127 8.89 -23.30 -11.21
C THR A 127 8.34 -22.41 -10.09
N MET A 128 7.04 -22.45 -9.85
CA MET A 128 6.44 -21.68 -8.75
C MET A 128 7.03 -22.07 -7.38
N ASP A 129 7.32 -23.36 -7.16
CA ASP A 129 8.01 -23.84 -5.96
C ASP A 129 9.44 -23.28 -5.84
N ALA A 130 10.18 -23.20 -6.94
CA ALA A 130 11.54 -22.66 -6.92
C ALA A 130 11.55 -21.19 -6.45
N HIS A 131 10.57 -20.38 -6.87
CA HIS A 131 10.43 -19.01 -6.36
C HIS A 131 10.20 -18.97 -4.85
N ILE A 132 9.37 -19.89 -4.31
CA ILE A 132 9.12 -19.97 -2.88
C ILE A 132 10.39 -20.39 -2.14
N ARG A 133 11.09 -21.42 -2.62
CA ARG A 133 12.36 -21.87 -2.04
C ARG A 133 13.41 -20.77 -2.01
N ASP A 134 13.56 -20.03 -3.12
CA ASP A 134 14.49 -18.90 -3.21
C ASP A 134 14.12 -17.80 -2.21
N LEU A 135 12.82 -17.52 -2.01
CA LEU A 135 12.34 -16.57 -1.01
C LEU A 135 12.73 -17.01 0.42
N PHE A 136 12.49 -18.27 0.79
CA PHE A 136 12.89 -18.77 2.11
C PHE A 136 14.41 -18.76 2.30
N ALA A 137 15.16 -19.22 1.31
CA ALA A 137 16.62 -19.28 1.36
C ALA A 137 17.26 -17.89 1.46
N SER A 138 16.75 -16.90 0.72
CA SER A 138 17.27 -15.52 0.75
C SER A 138 17.05 -14.80 2.08
N HIS A 139 16.19 -15.33 2.95
CA HIS A 139 15.86 -14.77 4.26
C HIS A 139 16.29 -15.67 5.42
N ASP A 140 17.15 -16.65 5.16
CA ASP A 140 17.62 -17.64 6.14
C ASP A 140 16.46 -18.33 6.91
N GLN A 141 15.31 -18.51 6.25
CA GLN A 141 14.14 -19.18 6.81
C GLN A 141 14.08 -20.64 6.35
N ALA A 142 13.64 -21.53 7.25
CA ALA A 142 13.40 -22.92 6.89
C ALA A 142 12.14 -23.02 6.00
N TYR A 143 12.25 -23.77 4.91
CA TYR A 143 11.11 -24.03 4.02
C TYR A 143 9.96 -24.71 4.78
N ASP A 144 8.77 -24.11 4.73
CA ASP A 144 7.61 -24.47 5.56
C ASP A 144 6.44 -24.94 4.66
N GLU A 145 6.40 -26.25 4.38
CA GLU A 145 5.40 -26.87 3.51
C GLU A 145 3.97 -26.69 4.00
N ASP A 146 3.76 -26.84 5.32
CA ASP A 146 2.43 -26.75 5.92
C ASP A 146 1.86 -25.33 5.78
N ARG A 147 2.71 -24.32 5.98
CA ARG A 147 2.32 -22.92 5.76
C ARG A 147 2.05 -22.63 4.30
N ILE A 148 2.88 -23.12 3.38
CA ILE A 148 2.66 -22.94 1.94
C ILE A 148 1.30 -23.53 1.56
N ARG A 149 1.01 -24.77 1.97
CA ARG A 149 -0.29 -25.42 1.73
C ARG A 149 -1.46 -24.62 2.32
N ALA A 150 -1.32 -24.12 3.55
CA ALA A 150 -2.35 -23.32 4.20
C ALA A 150 -2.68 -22.06 3.39
N ILE A 151 -1.67 -21.27 3.01
CA ILE A 151 -1.89 -20.06 2.21
C ILE A 151 -2.41 -20.40 0.81
N MET A 152 -1.90 -21.46 0.16
CA MET A 152 -2.43 -21.91 -1.13
C MET A 152 -3.92 -22.23 -1.07
N ALA A 153 -4.38 -22.86 0.01
CA ALA A 153 -5.80 -23.12 0.22
C ALA A 153 -6.60 -21.81 0.39
N GLU A 154 -6.08 -20.86 1.16
CA GLU A 154 -6.69 -19.53 1.36
C GLU A 154 -6.81 -18.73 0.06
N VAL A 155 -5.78 -18.78 -0.81
CA VAL A 155 -5.82 -18.13 -2.13
C VAL A 155 -6.43 -19.00 -3.23
N HIS A 156 -7.02 -20.14 -2.88
CA HIS A 156 -7.65 -21.06 -3.84
C HIS A 156 -6.73 -21.48 -5.00
N LEU A 157 -5.52 -21.92 -4.67
CA LEU A 157 -4.55 -22.52 -5.60
C LEU A 157 -4.40 -24.02 -5.32
N SER A 158 -4.32 -24.82 -6.38
CA SER A 158 -3.98 -26.24 -6.29
C SER A 158 -2.47 -26.42 -6.09
N GLU A 159 -2.07 -27.34 -5.21
CA GLU A 159 -0.66 -27.71 -4.97
C GLU A 159 0.05 -28.18 -6.25
N GLU A 160 -0.67 -28.74 -7.23
CA GLU A 160 -0.09 -29.16 -8.51
C GLU A 160 0.57 -28.00 -9.28
N LEU A 161 0.14 -26.75 -9.02
CA LEU A 161 0.69 -25.56 -9.65
C LEU A 161 2.11 -25.23 -9.16
N LEU A 162 2.55 -25.76 -8.02
CA LEU A 162 3.91 -25.58 -7.51
C LEU A 162 4.97 -26.07 -8.50
N TYR A 163 4.65 -27.12 -9.25
CA TYR A 163 5.55 -27.75 -10.21
C TYR A 163 5.48 -27.14 -11.63
N ARG A 164 4.68 -26.09 -11.80
CA ARG A 164 4.48 -25.40 -13.08
C ARG A 164 5.38 -24.18 -13.20
N TYR A 165 5.65 -23.77 -14.43
CA TYR A 165 6.31 -22.52 -14.76
C TYR A 165 5.31 -21.37 -14.86
N PRO A 166 5.71 -20.11 -14.64
CA PRO A 166 4.81 -18.96 -14.72
C PRO A 166 4.02 -18.87 -16.03
N GLY A 167 4.63 -19.25 -17.16
CA GLY A 167 3.98 -19.25 -18.47
C GLY A 167 2.85 -20.28 -18.65
N GLU A 168 2.72 -21.25 -17.73
CA GLU A 168 1.64 -22.25 -17.72
C GLU A 168 0.44 -21.83 -16.86
N LEU A 169 0.55 -20.73 -16.11
CA LEU A 169 -0.50 -20.24 -15.21
C LEU A 169 -1.35 -19.16 -15.88
N SER A 170 -2.63 -19.10 -15.50
CA SER A 170 -3.47 -17.96 -15.82
C SER A 170 -3.03 -16.70 -15.06
N GLY A 171 -3.39 -15.51 -15.56
CA GLY A 171 -3.09 -14.25 -14.86
C GLY A 171 -3.61 -14.22 -13.42
N GLY A 172 -4.82 -14.74 -13.18
CA GLY A 172 -5.39 -14.82 -11.83
C GLY A 172 -4.63 -15.80 -10.91
N GLN A 173 -4.11 -16.91 -11.45
CA GLN A 173 -3.25 -17.81 -10.70
C GLN A 173 -1.92 -17.15 -10.34
N LEU A 174 -1.28 -16.45 -11.28
CA LEU A 174 -0.06 -15.68 -11.01
C LEU A 174 -0.29 -14.57 -9.98
N GLN A 175 -1.44 -13.89 -10.04
CA GLN A 175 -1.80 -12.90 -9.04
C GLN A 175 -1.89 -13.51 -7.65
N ARG A 176 -2.59 -14.64 -7.50
CA ARG A 176 -2.71 -15.36 -6.21
C ARG A 176 -1.36 -15.88 -5.70
N PHE A 177 -0.49 -16.35 -6.60
CA PHE A 177 0.89 -16.70 -6.22
C PHE A 177 1.69 -15.49 -5.75
N CYS A 178 1.49 -14.32 -6.35
CA CYS A 178 2.10 -13.08 -5.90
C CYS A 178 1.63 -12.72 -4.48
N LEU A 179 0.33 -12.90 -4.18
CA LEU A 179 -0.20 -12.73 -2.83
C LEU A 179 0.43 -13.71 -1.83
N LEU A 180 0.60 -14.98 -2.24
CA LEU A 180 1.28 -15.99 -1.43
C LEU A 180 2.71 -15.55 -1.12
N LEU A 181 3.52 -15.19 -2.13
CA LEU A 181 4.90 -14.77 -1.91
C LEU A 181 5.00 -13.53 -1.01
N ALA A 182 4.08 -12.57 -1.16
CA ALA A 182 4.05 -11.36 -0.35
C ALA A 182 3.63 -11.61 1.11
N SER A 183 3.02 -12.76 1.44
CA SER A 183 2.45 -13.04 2.77
C SER A 183 3.08 -14.22 3.50
N ILE A 184 3.75 -15.15 2.79
CA ILE A 184 4.23 -16.43 3.34
C ILE A 184 5.25 -16.29 4.47
N LEU A 185 6.06 -15.22 4.45
CA LEU A 185 7.00 -14.91 5.53
C LEU A 185 6.35 -14.14 6.69
N GLN A 186 5.03 -13.93 6.67
CA GLN A 186 4.25 -13.22 7.68
C GLN A 186 4.76 -11.80 7.99
N PRO A 187 4.88 -10.93 6.98
CA PRO A 187 5.34 -9.57 7.19
C PRO A 187 4.35 -8.76 8.04
N LYS A 188 4.88 -7.79 8.77
CA LYS A 188 4.08 -6.89 9.64
C LYS A 188 3.39 -5.78 8.85
N LEU A 189 3.96 -5.41 7.70
CA LEU A 189 3.38 -4.47 6.74
C LEU A 189 3.37 -5.12 5.35
N ILE A 190 2.26 -5.01 4.63
CA ILE A 190 2.23 -5.31 3.21
C ILE A 190 2.02 -3.99 2.45
N ILE A 191 2.83 -3.78 1.42
CA ILE A 191 2.70 -2.65 0.50
C ILE A 191 2.19 -3.19 -0.83
N ALA A 192 1.07 -2.66 -1.34
CA ALA A 192 0.49 -3.07 -2.61
C ALA A 192 0.36 -1.89 -3.57
N ASP A 193 0.98 -1.97 -4.74
CA ASP A 193 0.94 -0.88 -5.74
C ASP A 193 -0.08 -1.19 -6.84
N GLU A 194 -1.23 -0.52 -6.84
CA GLU A 194 -2.26 -0.57 -7.90
C GLU A 194 -2.71 -1.99 -8.32
N ILE A 195 -2.83 -2.90 -7.35
CA ILE A 195 -3.16 -4.33 -7.56
C ILE A 195 -4.53 -4.60 -8.21
N THR A 196 -5.42 -3.61 -8.23
CA THR A 196 -6.77 -3.69 -8.78
C THR A 196 -6.95 -2.97 -10.12
N ASN A 197 -5.93 -2.26 -10.63
CA ASN A 197 -6.08 -1.31 -11.76
C ASN A 197 -6.42 -1.98 -13.11
N ALA A 198 -6.07 -3.25 -13.30
CA ALA A 198 -6.37 -4.01 -14.53
C ALA A 198 -7.60 -4.92 -14.42
N LEU A 199 -8.35 -4.84 -13.31
CA LEU A 199 -9.47 -5.71 -13.02
C LEU A 199 -10.80 -4.97 -13.15
N ASP A 200 -11.87 -5.69 -13.50
CA ASP A 200 -13.21 -5.12 -13.38
C ASP A 200 -13.55 -4.86 -11.91
N VAL A 201 -14.52 -3.96 -11.68
CA VAL A 201 -14.88 -3.48 -10.33
C VAL A 201 -15.26 -4.61 -9.37
N LEU A 202 -15.87 -5.70 -9.84
CA LEU A 202 -16.26 -6.81 -8.97
C LEU A 202 -15.04 -7.66 -8.60
N THR A 203 -14.19 -7.98 -9.56
CA THR A 203 -12.97 -8.76 -9.32
C THR A 203 -11.98 -7.98 -8.43
N ALA A 204 -11.82 -6.68 -8.65
CA ALA A 204 -11.03 -5.80 -7.78
C ALA A 204 -11.48 -5.88 -6.32
N ARG A 205 -12.80 -5.78 -6.08
CA ARG A 205 -13.37 -5.90 -4.74
C ARG A 205 -13.11 -7.26 -4.11
N GLN A 206 -13.30 -8.35 -4.86
CA GLN A 206 -13.03 -9.70 -4.37
C GLN A 206 -11.58 -9.85 -3.92
N VAL A 207 -10.62 -9.33 -4.71
CA VAL A 207 -9.20 -9.36 -4.34
C VAL A 207 -8.95 -8.57 -3.05
N THR A 208 -9.51 -7.37 -2.92
CA THR A 208 -9.33 -6.54 -1.73
C THR A 208 -10.02 -7.13 -0.49
N GLU A 209 -11.20 -7.74 -0.64
CA GLU A 209 -11.89 -8.49 0.42
C GLU A 209 -11.07 -9.70 0.86
N TRP A 210 -10.50 -10.45 -0.09
CA TRP A 210 -9.63 -11.59 0.21
C TRP A 210 -8.38 -11.16 0.97
N LEU A 211 -7.73 -10.06 0.55
CA LEU A 211 -6.61 -9.49 1.29
C LEU A 211 -7.02 -9.09 2.71
N LYS A 212 -8.16 -8.39 2.87
CA LYS A 212 -8.66 -8.00 4.19
C LYS A 212 -8.93 -9.21 5.07
N ALA A 213 -9.47 -10.29 4.51
CA ALA A 213 -9.72 -11.53 5.26
C ALA A 213 -8.44 -12.27 5.65
N MET A 214 -7.47 -12.36 4.73
CA MET A 214 -6.22 -13.11 4.91
C MET A 214 -5.26 -12.40 5.86
N ILE A 215 -4.99 -11.12 5.61
CA ILE A 215 -3.93 -10.38 6.31
C ILE A 215 -4.47 -9.30 7.26
N GLY A 216 -5.77 -9.00 7.24
CA GLY A 216 -6.32 -7.87 8.00
C GLY A 216 -6.26 -8.01 9.52
N GLN A 217 -6.05 -9.22 10.03
CA GLN A 217 -5.88 -9.49 11.46
C GLN A 217 -4.41 -9.65 11.89
N THR A 218 -3.50 -9.76 10.93
CA THR A 218 -2.10 -10.19 11.16
C THR A 218 -1.08 -9.18 10.65
N SER A 219 -1.44 -8.36 9.67
CA SER A 219 -0.56 -7.39 9.03
C SER A 219 -1.26 -6.03 8.87
N SER A 220 -0.45 -4.98 8.88
CA SER A 220 -0.87 -3.64 8.45
C SER A 220 -0.76 -3.55 6.93
N MET A 221 -1.48 -2.63 6.30
CA MET A 221 -1.51 -2.53 4.84
C MET A 221 -1.32 -1.08 4.41
N LEU A 222 -0.40 -0.85 3.49
CA LEU A 222 -0.37 0.35 2.65
C LEU A 222 -0.70 -0.07 1.23
N TRP A 223 -1.82 0.38 0.68
CA TRP A 223 -2.09 0.14 -0.73
C TRP A 223 -2.33 1.42 -1.51
N VAL A 224 -1.88 1.39 -2.75
CA VAL A 224 -2.08 2.45 -3.71
C VAL A 224 -3.27 2.10 -4.58
N SER A 225 -4.23 3.02 -4.68
CA SER A 225 -5.36 2.90 -5.59
C SER A 225 -5.63 4.24 -6.29
N HIS A 226 -6.39 4.18 -7.37
CA HIS A 226 -6.99 5.37 -7.98
C HIS A 226 -8.49 5.46 -7.67
N ASP A 227 -9.07 4.43 -7.04
CA ASP A 227 -10.48 4.37 -6.69
C ASP A 227 -10.71 4.79 -5.23
N LEU A 228 -11.23 6.00 -5.05
CA LEU A 228 -11.59 6.52 -3.74
C LEU A 228 -12.75 5.73 -3.09
N ALA A 229 -13.67 5.16 -3.88
CA ALA A 229 -14.78 4.39 -3.32
C ALA A 229 -14.31 3.08 -2.69
N GLU A 230 -13.33 2.42 -3.31
CA GLU A 230 -12.64 1.26 -2.75
C GLU A 230 -11.94 1.65 -1.43
N ALA A 231 -11.15 2.71 -1.46
CA ALA A 231 -10.46 3.22 -0.27
C ALA A 231 -11.44 3.50 0.89
N MET A 232 -12.55 4.19 0.61
CA MET A 232 -13.58 4.52 1.61
C MET A 232 -14.39 3.32 2.11
N THR A 233 -14.22 2.14 1.51
CA THR A 233 -14.88 0.91 1.95
C THR A 233 -13.97 0.09 2.86
N TYR A 234 -12.67 0.05 2.56
CA TYR A 234 -11.74 -0.88 3.21
C TYR A 234 -10.66 -0.23 4.06
N ALA A 235 -10.40 1.07 3.92
CA ALA A 235 -9.34 1.75 4.64
C ALA A 235 -9.81 2.22 6.01
N ASP A 236 -8.90 2.12 6.98
CA ASP A 236 -9.05 2.82 8.25
C ASP A 236 -8.68 4.30 8.05
N HIS A 237 -7.64 4.57 7.27
CA HIS A 237 -7.19 5.90 6.90
C HIS A 237 -6.88 6.03 5.40
N ILE A 238 -7.20 7.20 4.84
CA ILE A 238 -7.07 7.50 3.41
C ILE A 238 -6.22 8.75 3.27
N LEU A 239 -5.22 8.68 2.38
CA LEU A 239 -4.32 9.78 2.01
C LEU A 239 -4.59 10.16 0.56
N VAL A 240 -4.98 11.40 0.32
CA VAL A 240 -5.22 11.92 -1.02
C VAL A 240 -3.97 12.62 -1.51
N MET A 241 -3.35 12.07 -2.56
CA MET A 241 -2.13 12.60 -3.16
C MET A 241 -2.40 13.25 -4.52
N LYS A 242 -1.91 14.49 -4.66
CA LYS A 242 -1.98 15.27 -5.89
C LYS A 242 -0.65 16.00 -6.12
N ASP A 243 -0.13 15.96 -7.34
CA ASP A 243 1.06 16.73 -7.75
C ASP A 243 2.27 16.58 -6.80
N GLY A 244 2.46 15.36 -6.26
CA GLY A 244 3.55 15.03 -5.35
C GLY A 244 3.35 15.44 -3.90
N ARG A 245 2.15 15.87 -3.51
CA ARG A 245 1.79 16.31 -2.15
C ARG A 245 0.59 15.54 -1.61
N ILE A 246 0.53 15.37 -0.29
CA ILE A 246 -0.69 14.94 0.39
C ILE A 246 -1.57 16.18 0.59
N VAL A 247 -2.72 16.21 -0.08
CA VAL A 247 -3.65 17.36 -0.09
C VAL A 247 -4.86 17.16 0.80
N ASP A 248 -5.13 15.92 1.22
CA ASP A 248 -6.12 15.61 2.25
C ASP A 248 -5.79 14.26 2.90
N ALA A 249 -6.21 14.07 4.15
CA ALA A 249 -5.97 12.85 4.90
C ALA A 249 -6.97 12.67 6.04
N GLY A 250 -7.53 11.47 6.17
CA GLY A 250 -8.46 11.18 7.25
C GLY A 250 -9.15 9.83 7.08
N ASP A 251 -10.13 9.57 7.94
CA ASP A 251 -11.05 8.45 7.77
C ASP A 251 -12.15 8.79 6.76
N ARG A 252 -13.06 7.83 6.52
CA ARG A 252 -14.20 8.01 5.63
C ARG A 252 -15.03 9.26 5.95
N GLU A 253 -15.28 9.57 7.23
CA GLU A 253 -16.15 10.67 7.64
C GLU A 253 -15.50 12.03 7.37
N HIS A 254 -14.19 12.12 7.63
CA HIS A 254 -13.38 13.28 7.25
C HIS A 254 -13.43 13.51 5.74
N LEU A 255 -13.16 12.46 4.95
CA LEU A 255 -13.11 12.59 3.48
C LEU A 255 -14.48 13.04 2.92
N LEU A 256 -15.60 12.51 3.42
CA LEU A 256 -16.95 12.93 2.99
C LEU A 256 -17.25 14.41 3.23
N THR A 257 -16.61 15.01 4.23
CA THR A 257 -16.80 16.42 4.62
C THR A 257 -15.64 17.31 4.19
N SER A 258 -14.74 16.78 3.36
CA SER A 258 -13.56 17.49 2.89
C SER A 258 -13.89 18.77 2.13
N THR A 259 -13.13 19.82 2.40
CA THR A 259 -13.17 21.09 1.67
C THR A 259 -12.09 21.18 0.60
N ASP A 260 -11.21 20.19 0.47
CA ASP A 260 -10.17 20.18 -0.57
C ASP A 260 -10.80 19.98 -1.95
N PRO A 261 -10.60 20.89 -2.91
CA PRO A 261 -11.24 20.82 -4.23
C PRO A 261 -10.91 19.53 -4.99
N TYR A 262 -9.71 18.98 -4.82
CA TYR A 262 -9.32 17.76 -5.52
C TYR A 262 -10.03 16.54 -4.93
N THR A 263 -10.07 16.44 -3.61
CA THR A 263 -10.83 15.40 -2.89
C THR A 263 -12.31 15.45 -3.25
N GLN A 264 -12.91 16.64 -3.29
CA GLN A 264 -14.29 16.82 -3.76
C GLN A 264 -14.49 16.33 -5.20
N SER A 265 -13.53 16.61 -6.09
CA SER A 265 -13.59 16.13 -7.48
C SER A 265 -13.54 14.60 -7.57
N LEU A 266 -12.74 13.94 -6.74
CA LEU A 266 -12.66 12.48 -6.67
C LEU A 266 -13.97 11.87 -6.12
N LEU A 267 -14.54 12.46 -5.07
CA LEU A 267 -15.84 12.06 -4.52
C LEU A 267 -16.96 12.18 -5.56
N GLN A 268 -16.96 13.26 -6.35
CA GLN A 268 -17.91 13.44 -7.43
C GLN A 268 -17.71 12.45 -8.60
N ALA A 269 -16.50 11.95 -8.80
CA ALA A 269 -16.20 10.93 -9.80
C ALA A 269 -16.58 9.51 -9.33
N ALA A 270 -16.57 9.25 -8.02
CA ALA A 270 -16.82 7.95 -7.41
C ALA A 270 -18.28 7.46 -7.63
N PRO A 271 -18.54 6.44 -8.47
CA PRO A 271 -19.90 6.05 -8.88
C PRO A 271 -20.74 5.42 -7.75
N VAL A 272 -20.07 4.77 -6.79
CA VAL A 272 -20.70 3.94 -5.75
C VAL A 272 -21.27 4.80 -4.62
N LEU A 273 -20.62 5.94 -4.31
CA LEU A 273 -21.10 6.90 -3.32
C LEU A 273 -22.41 7.56 -3.78
N LYS A 274 -22.55 7.84 -5.08
CA LYS A 274 -23.77 8.40 -5.68
C LYS A 274 -25.03 7.53 -5.49
N ARG A 275 -24.87 6.21 -5.30
CA ARG A 275 -26.01 5.29 -5.14
C ARG A 275 -26.51 5.18 -3.70
N LYS A 276 -25.62 5.24 -2.70
CA LYS A 276 -26.00 5.17 -1.28
C LYS A 276 -26.72 6.45 -0.83
N ASP A 277 -26.23 7.62 -1.24
CA ASP A 277 -26.88 8.90 -0.94
C ASP A 277 -28.29 9.01 -1.55
N ARG A 278 -28.53 8.39 -2.71
CA ARG A 278 -29.86 8.33 -3.33
C ARG A 278 -30.84 7.44 -2.58
N LEU A 279 -30.38 6.39 -1.90
CA LEU A 279 -31.26 5.48 -1.16
C LEU A 279 -31.61 6.06 0.23
N GLU A 280 -30.68 6.75 0.88
CA GLU A 280 -30.94 7.42 2.16
C GLU A 280 -31.89 8.62 2.00
N HIS A 281 -31.82 9.34 0.87
CA HIS A 281 -32.79 10.40 0.56
C HIS A 281 -34.18 9.92 0.11
N VAL A 282 -34.35 8.65 -0.24
CA VAL A 282 -35.66 8.07 -0.65
C VAL A 282 -36.38 7.43 0.54
N ILE A 283 -35.68 7.04 1.61
CA ILE A 283 -36.29 6.44 2.81
C ILE A 283 -36.75 7.51 3.82
N THR A 284 -36.39 8.79 3.61
CA THR A 284 -36.75 9.90 4.52
C THR A 284 -37.82 10.86 3.94
N ARG A 285 -38.71 10.36 3.08
CA ARG A 285 -39.90 11.11 2.61
C ARG A 285 -41.16 10.28 2.72
#